data_AF-A0AAV9NAD4-F1
#
_entry.id   AF-A0AAV9NAD4-F1
#
_cell.length_a   1.000
_cell.length_b   1.000
_cell.length_c   1.000
_cell.angle_alpha   90.00
_cell.angle_beta   90.00
_cell.angle_gamma   90.00
#
_symmetry.space_group_name_H-M   'P 1'
#
loop_
_entity.id
_entity.type
_entity.pdbx_description
1 polymer ?
#
loop_
_entity_poly.entity_id
_entity_poly.type
_entity_poly.pdbx_seq_one_letter_code
_entity_poly.pdbx_strand_id
1 'polypeptide(L)'
;MSSHDKIAASLTQLYKFFIKFGYLKETQMKWPPHKDLDLDLTLAKNSGLSESSIELLKKIPWADVANTDLAYESKILSYSHDYSFESCRHPVCPSEDVDEEGNPLLDGNLLPLSIATPSYGSHLLVNADRGTIKDWVYLDEGFKDVTEMNAFFFLDAMRKEYEALEEIPSANIILNSEVAPPGGVVSNVEHLGFVILLTQK
;
A
#
# COMPACT_ATOMS: atom_id res chain seq x y z
N MET A 1 -20.46 -8.75 -6.29
CA MET A 1 -19.12 -8.15 -6.49
C MET A 1 -18.21 -8.70 -5.42
N SER A 2 -17.12 -9.35 -5.80
CA SER A 2 -16.16 -9.97 -4.85
C SER A 2 -15.41 -8.91 -4.05
N SER A 3 -14.70 -9.31 -2.98
CA SER A 3 -13.79 -8.43 -2.24
C SER A 3 -12.72 -7.84 -3.16
N HIS A 4 -12.13 -8.67 -4.03
CA HIS A 4 -11.14 -8.22 -5.01
C HIS A 4 -11.70 -7.18 -5.98
N ASP A 5 -12.92 -7.37 -6.48
CA ASP A 5 -13.54 -6.41 -7.40
C ASP A 5 -13.78 -5.05 -6.72
N LYS A 6 -14.15 -5.06 -5.43
CA LYS A 6 -14.30 -3.83 -4.63
C LYS A 6 -12.95 -3.12 -4.42
N ILE A 7 -11.91 -3.87 -4.05
CA ILE A 7 -10.56 -3.34 -3.86
C ILE A 7 -10.02 -2.74 -5.17
N ALA A 8 -10.14 -3.50 -6.27
CA ALA A 8 -9.76 -3.05 -7.60
C ALA A 8 -10.49 -1.78 -8.03
N ALA A 9 -11.79 -1.69 -7.78
CA ALA A 9 -12.57 -0.49 -8.08
C ALA A 9 -12.08 0.72 -7.26
N SER A 10 -11.85 0.57 -5.95
CA SER A 10 -11.34 1.65 -5.09
C SER A 10 -9.95 2.11 -5.51
N LEU A 11 -9.00 1.18 -5.74
CA LEU A 11 -7.67 1.52 -6.23
C LEU A 11 -7.72 2.22 -7.59
N THR A 12 -8.55 1.73 -8.51
CA THR A 12 -8.75 2.38 -9.82
C THR A 12 -9.21 3.83 -9.66
N GLN A 13 -10.15 4.09 -8.77
CA GLN A 13 -10.60 5.47 -8.51
C GLN A 13 -9.51 6.32 -7.88
N LEU A 14 -8.75 5.78 -6.92
CA LEU A 14 -7.64 6.48 -6.28
C LEU A 14 -6.55 6.87 -7.29
N TYR A 15 -6.10 5.94 -8.15
CA TYR A 15 -5.09 6.26 -9.18
C TYR A 15 -5.61 7.24 -10.24
N LYS A 16 -6.88 7.13 -10.64
CA LYS A 16 -7.50 8.14 -11.53
C LYS A 16 -7.54 9.52 -10.89
N PHE A 17 -7.78 9.58 -9.59
CA PHE A 17 -7.71 10.82 -8.82
C PHE A 17 -6.28 11.38 -8.84
N PHE A 18 -5.26 10.58 -8.56
CA PHE A 18 -3.86 11.01 -8.64
C PHE A 18 -3.47 11.53 -10.04
N ILE A 19 -3.97 10.91 -11.11
CA ILE A 19 -3.75 11.40 -12.47
C ILE A 19 -4.43 12.75 -12.71
N LYS A 20 -5.68 12.90 -12.27
CA LYS A 20 -6.45 14.13 -12.44
C LYS A 20 -5.76 15.34 -11.78
N PHE A 21 -5.11 15.14 -10.64
CA PHE A 21 -4.39 16.18 -9.92
C PHE A 21 -2.92 16.33 -10.36
N GLY A 22 -2.49 15.59 -11.38
CA GLY A 22 -1.14 15.68 -11.92
C GLY A 22 -0.05 15.02 -11.06
N TYR A 23 -0.44 14.27 -10.03
CA TYR A 23 0.48 13.51 -9.17
C TYR A 23 1.09 12.32 -9.91
N LEU A 24 0.29 11.71 -10.81
CA LEU A 24 0.72 10.66 -11.73
C LEU A 24 0.33 11.05 -13.16
N LYS A 25 1.02 10.46 -14.15
CA LYS A 25 0.65 10.56 -15.56
C LYS A 25 -0.01 9.26 -15.99
N GLU A 26 -0.98 9.36 -16.91
CA GLU A 26 -1.63 8.18 -17.51
C GLU A 26 -0.59 7.20 -18.11
N THR A 27 0.48 7.73 -18.72
CA THR A 27 1.56 6.95 -19.32
C THR A 27 2.42 6.19 -18.32
N GLN A 28 2.29 6.50 -17.03
CA GLN A 28 3.01 5.82 -15.94
C GLN A 28 2.17 4.68 -15.33
N MET A 29 0.93 4.49 -15.77
CA MET A 29 0.04 3.48 -15.20
C MET A 29 0.06 2.18 -15.99
N LYS A 30 0.01 1.07 -15.27
CA LYS A 30 -0.39 -0.24 -15.79
C LYS A 30 -1.82 -0.50 -15.35
N TRP A 31 -2.75 -0.50 -16.30
CA TRP A 31 -4.17 -0.71 -16.02
C TRP A 31 -4.58 -2.17 -16.22
N PRO A 32 -5.40 -2.73 -15.32
CA PRO A 32 -5.96 -4.08 -15.46
C PRO A 32 -6.98 -4.14 -16.62
N PRO A 33 -7.31 -5.35 -17.12
CA PRO A 33 -6.84 -6.66 -16.68
C PRO A 33 -5.44 -6.98 -17.21
N HIS A 34 -4.55 -7.43 -16.32
CA HIS A 34 -3.18 -7.78 -16.68
C HIS A 34 -3.11 -9.18 -17.25
N LYS A 35 -2.36 -9.33 -18.34
CA LYS A 35 -2.10 -10.63 -18.97
C LYS A 35 -0.71 -11.12 -18.58
N ASP A 36 -0.39 -12.36 -18.97
CA ASP A 36 0.88 -13.02 -18.66
C ASP A 36 2.12 -12.26 -19.18
N LEU A 37 1.95 -11.34 -20.14
CA LEU A 37 3.02 -10.47 -20.65
C LEU A 37 3.25 -9.21 -19.79
N ASP A 38 2.25 -8.80 -19.03
CA ASP A 38 2.31 -7.62 -18.15
C ASP A 38 2.69 -8.01 -16.72
N LEU A 39 2.48 -9.28 -16.37
CA LEU A 39 2.70 -9.84 -15.04
C LEU A 39 3.31 -11.24 -15.17
N ASP A 40 4.56 -11.42 -14.73
CA ASP A 40 5.19 -12.74 -14.73
C ASP A 40 4.58 -13.64 -13.64
N LEU A 41 3.61 -14.45 -14.05
CA LEU A 41 2.90 -15.37 -13.17
C LEU A 41 3.80 -16.50 -12.64
N THR A 42 4.82 -16.89 -13.41
CA THR A 42 5.76 -17.92 -12.97
C THR A 42 6.63 -17.38 -11.85
N LEU A 43 7.16 -16.16 -12.02
CA LEU A 43 7.93 -15.49 -10.98
C LEU A 43 7.08 -15.20 -9.74
N ALA A 44 5.85 -14.70 -9.90
CA ALA A 44 4.92 -14.47 -8.81
C ALA A 44 4.65 -15.74 -7.98
N LYS A 45 4.48 -16.89 -8.64
CA LYS A 45 4.30 -18.19 -7.97
C LYS A 45 5.59 -18.65 -7.28
N ASN A 46 6.73 -18.50 -7.94
CA ASN A 46 8.03 -18.91 -7.41
C ASN A 46 8.50 -18.04 -6.24
N SER A 47 8.09 -16.77 -6.18
CA SER A 47 8.30 -15.90 -5.01
C SER A 47 7.32 -16.24 -3.86
N GLY A 48 6.36 -17.16 -4.08
CA GLY A 48 5.46 -17.67 -3.07
C GLY A 48 4.24 -16.79 -2.79
N LEU A 49 3.80 -15.99 -3.76
CA LEU A 49 2.48 -15.36 -3.71
C LEU A 49 1.38 -16.42 -3.77
N SER A 50 0.30 -16.22 -3.01
CA SER A 50 -0.86 -17.09 -3.04
C SER A 50 -1.69 -16.88 -4.32
N GLU A 51 -2.52 -17.86 -4.67
CA GLU A 51 -3.40 -17.73 -5.85
C GLU A 51 -4.36 -16.53 -5.69
N SER A 52 -4.87 -16.26 -4.48
CA SER A 52 -5.69 -15.07 -4.19
C SER A 52 -4.95 -13.75 -4.44
N SER A 53 -3.67 -13.66 -4.05
CA SER A 53 -2.84 -12.48 -4.32
C SER A 53 -2.63 -12.28 -5.81
N ILE A 54 -2.38 -13.36 -6.55
CA ILE A 54 -2.23 -13.32 -8.01
C ILE A 54 -3.54 -12.91 -8.68
N GLU A 55 -4.68 -13.44 -8.23
CA GLU A 55 -6.01 -13.04 -8.73
C GLU A 55 -6.31 -11.56 -8.47
N LEU A 56 -5.98 -11.05 -7.29
CA LEU A 56 -6.11 -9.64 -6.97
C LEU A 56 -5.17 -8.80 -7.84
N LEU A 57 -3.91 -9.21 -7.98
CA LEU A 57 -2.89 -8.48 -8.73
C LEU A 57 -3.30 -8.30 -10.20
N LYS A 58 -3.90 -9.32 -10.82
CA LYS A 58 -4.47 -9.22 -12.17
C LYS A 58 -5.57 -8.16 -12.34
N LYS A 59 -6.20 -7.74 -11.25
CA LYS A 59 -7.36 -6.84 -11.22
C LYS A 59 -7.05 -5.42 -10.76
N ILE A 60 -5.92 -5.17 -10.10
CA ILE A 60 -5.59 -3.85 -9.56
C ILE A 60 -4.67 -3.08 -10.52
N PRO A 61 -4.77 -1.74 -10.57
CA PRO A 61 -3.75 -0.93 -11.21
C PRO A 61 -2.49 -0.78 -10.36
N TRP A 62 -1.36 -0.52 -11.01
CA TRP A 62 -0.13 -0.03 -10.35
C TRP A 62 0.56 1.02 -11.21
N ALA A 63 1.35 1.87 -10.56
CA ALA A 63 2.16 2.86 -11.24
C ALA A 63 3.58 2.31 -11.45
N ASP A 64 4.13 2.50 -12.65
CA ASP A 64 5.47 2.11 -13.03
C ASP A 64 6.47 3.25 -12.77
N VAL A 65 6.54 3.67 -11.50
CA VAL A 65 7.36 4.80 -11.05
C VAL A 65 8.01 4.50 -9.71
N ALA A 66 9.26 4.93 -9.55
CA ALA A 66 10.07 4.60 -8.38
C ALA A 66 10.05 5.66 -7.26
N ASN A 67 9.40 6.81 -7.45
CA ASN A 67 9.52 7.99 -6.56
C ASN A 67 8.18 8.67 -6.27
N THR A 68 7.09 7.92 -6.24
CA THR A 68 5.77 8.47 -5.89
C THR A 68 5.27 7.79 -4.63
N ASP A 69 4.88 8.60 -3.65
CA ASP A 69 4.50 8.10 -2.35
C ASP A 69 3.00 7.78 -2.29
N LEU A 70 2.66 6.63 -1.71
CA LEU A 70 1.25 6.25 -1.50
C LEU A 70 0.81 6.53 -0.05
N ALA A 71 1.71 6.27 0.88
CA ALA A 71 1.61 6.50 2.30
C ALA A 71 2.89 7.15 2.83
N TYR A 72 2.92 7.47 4.12
CA TYR A 72 4.05 8.11 4.78
C TYR A 72 5.39 7.41 4.48
N GLU A 73 6.29 8.15 3.84
CA GLU A 73 7.67 7.72 3.54
C GLU A 73 7.70 6.32 2.90
N SER A 74 6.82 6.13 1.91
CA SER A 74 6.64 4.85 1.24
C SER A 74 6.41 5.03 -0.25
N LYS A 75 7.10 4.24 -1.05
CA LYS A 75 7.00 4.27 -2.52
C LYS A 75 5.91 3.32 -3.00
N ILE A 76 5.15 3.74 -4.01
CA ILE A 76 4.25 2.83 -4.74
C ILE A 76 5.06 1.65 -5.27
N LEU A 77 4.56 0.43 -5.02
CA LEU A 77 5.18 -0.77 -5.57
C LEU A 77 4.69 -1.01 -7.01
N SER A 78 5.61 -0.91 -7.98
CA SER A 78 5.37 -1.36 -9.36
C SER A 78 5.51 -2.88 -9.41
N TYR A 79 4.68 -3.58 -10.19
CA TYR A 79 4.82 -5.03 -10.42
C TYR A 79 5.41 -5.36 -11.80
N SER A 80 6.03 -4.36 -12.45
CA SER A 80 6.63 -4.52 -13.78
C SER A 80 8.03 -5.15 -13.77
N HIS A 81 8.62 -5.42 -12.60
CA HIS A 81 10.01 -5.81 -12.46
C HIS A 81 10.19 -6.95 -11.45
N ASP A 82 11.21 -7.77 -11.66
CA ASP A 82 11.47 -8.96 -10.84
C ASP A 82 11.69 -8.65 -9.35
N TYR A 83 12.44 -7.58 -9.06
CA TYR A 83 12.73 -7.15 -7.69
C TYR A 83 11.46 -6.85 -6.88
N SER A 84 10.37 -6.46 -7.55
CA SER A 84 9.11 -6.16 -6.88
C SER A 84 8.47 -7.39 -6.27
N PHE A 85 8.66 -8.57 -6.86
CA PHE A 85 8.17 -9.83 -6.32
C PHE A 85 8.99 -10.29 -5.12
N GLU A 86 10.28 -9.96 -5.08
CA GLU A 86 11.11 -10.14 -3.89
C GLU A 86 10.63 -9.20 -2.78
N SER A 87 10.37 -7.93 -3.10
CA SER A 87 9.81 -6.95 -2.16
C SER A 87 8.42 -7.32 -1.63
N CYS A 88 7.67 -8.18 -2.33
CA CYS A 88 6.40 -8.71 -1.83
C CYS A 88 6.55 -9.64 -0.62
N ARG A 89 7.71 -10.28 -0.51
CA ARG A 89 8.03 -11.19 0.60
C ARG A 89 8.93 -10.51 1.62
N HIS A 90 9.73 -9.56 1.18
CA HIS A 90 10.73 -8.82 1.96
C HIS A 90 10.49 -7.31 1.81
N PRO A 91 9.63 -6.72 2.65
CA PRO A 91 9.20 -5.34 2.47
C PRO A 91 10.30 -4.31 2.71
N VAL A 92 11.32 -4.65 3.50
CA VAL A 92 12.47 -3.76 3.69
C VAL A 92 13.26 -3.73 2.38
N CYS A 93 13.38 -2.54 1.78
CA CYS A 93 14.33 -2.34 0.68
C CYS A 93 15.70 -2.82 1.17
N PRO A 94 16.34 -3.80 0.50
CA PRO A 94 17.65 -4.27 0.91
C PRO A 94 18.64 -3.13 0.68
N SER A 95 18.79 -2.24 1.67
CA SER A 95 20.04 -1.52 1.84
C SER A 95 21.11 -2.59 2.07
N GLU A 96 22.27 -2.41 1.45
CA GLU A 96 23.42 -3.31 1.39
C GLU A 96 24.06 -3.69 2.76
N ASP A 97 23.32 -3.59 3.86
CA ASP A 97 23.79 -3.76 5.25
C ASP A 97 22.82 -4.56 6.17
N VAL A 98 21.85 -5.32 5.64
CA VAL A 98 20.94 -6.14 6.48
C VAL A 98 20.96 -7.59 6.01
N ASP A 99 22.14 -8.16 6.13
CA ASP A 99 22.45 -9.52 5.76
C ASP A 99 22.03 -10.47 6.92
N GLU A 100 21.14 -11.39 6.57
CA GLU A 100 21.05 -12.78 7.05
C GLU A 100 20.15 -13.19 8.24
N GLU A 101 19.80 -12.37 9.23
CA GLU A 101 18.84 -12.84 10.26
C GLU A 101 17.92 -11.74 10.81
N GLY A 102 16.69 -11.64 10.29
CA GLY A 102 15.65 -10.82 10.93
C GLY A 102 14.65 -10.11 10.03
N ASN A 103 14.82 -10.14 8.71
CA ASN A 103 13.83 -9.54 7.80
C ASN A 103 12.51 -10.30 7.90
N PRO A 104 11.38 -9.64 8.21
CA PRO A 104 10.13 -10.34 8.39
C PRO A 104 9.61 -10.81 7.02
N LEU A 105 9.37 -12.11 6.92
CA LEU A 105 8.82 -12.74 5.72
C LEU A 105 7.31 -12.51 5.71
N LEU A 106 6.80 -11.79 4.71
CA LEU A 106 5.36 -11.64 4.53
C LEU A 106 4.72 -12.97 4.11
N ASP A 107 3.51 -13.22 4.61
CA ASP A 107 2.66 -14.30 4.11
C ASP A 107 2.32 -14.05 2.63
N GLY A 108 2.25 -15.11 1.83
CA GLY A 108 1.98 -15.00 0.38
C GLY A 108 0.63 -14.39 0.02
N ASN A 109 -0.30 -14.29 0.99
CA ASN A 109 -1.58 -13.62 0.82
C ASN A 109 -1.56 -12.11 1.12
N LEU A 110 -0.44 -11.59 1.63
CA LEU A 110 -0.23 -10.17 1.87
C LEU A 110 0.46 -9.54 0.65
N LEU A 111 -0.27 -8.66 -0.03
CA LEU A 111 0.19 -7.95 -1.22
C LEU A 111 0.52 -6.50 -0.85
N PRO A 112 1.80 -6.07 -0.91
CA PRO A 112 2.14 -4.68 -0.70
C PRO A 112 1.67 -3.78 -1.84
N LEU A 113 0.98 -2.69 -1.50
CA LEU A 113 0.69 -1.58 -2.40
C LEU A 113 1.80 -0.52 -2.37
N SER A 114 2.47 -0.40 -1.23
CA SER A 114 3.63 0.47 -1.04
C SER A 114 4.72 -0.21 -0.22
N ILE A 115 5.95 0.26 -0.40
CA ILE A 115 7.12 -0.15 0.37
C ILE A 115 7.74 1.05 1.08
N ALA A 116 7.97 0.94 2.39
CA ALA A 116 8.66 1.96 3.18
C ALA A 116 10.07 2.24 2.67
N THR A 117 10.54 3.47 2.87
CA THR A 117 11.94 3.82 2.63
C THR A 117 12.87 3.15 3.65
N PRO A 118 14.16 2.90 3.31
CA PRO A 118 15.13 2.44 4.29
C PRO A 118 15.17 3.44 5.45
N SER A 119 15.10 2.92 6.68
CA SER A 119 15.13 3.64 7.96
C SER A 119 13.78 4.05 8.57
N TYR A 120 12.74 4.40 7.79
CA TYR A 120 11.42 4.72 8.35
C TYR A 120 10.32 4.72 7.26
N GLY A 121 9.08 4.45 7.66
CA GLY A 121 7.91 4.58 6.77
C GLY A 121 6.83 3.51 6.96
N SER A 122 5.85 3.50 6.05
CA SER A 122 4.65 2.65 6.13
C SER A 122 4.53 1.70 4.94
N HIS A 123 4.24 0.42 5.18
CA HIS A 123 3.77 -0.50 4.14
C HIS A 123 2.26 -0.62 4.17
N LEU A 124 1.60 -0.28 3.06
CA LEU A 124 0.20 -0.61 2.90
C LEU A 124 0.08 -2.03 2.33
N LEU A 125 -0.37 -2.97 3.17
CA LEU A 125 -0.46 -4.39 2.84
C LEU A 125 -1.91 -4.84 2.72
N VAL A 126 -2.31 -5.34 1.55
CA VAL A 126 -3.63 -5.93 1.34
C VAL A 126 -3.58 -7.43 1.57
N ASN A 127 -4.39 -7.96 2.48
CA ASN A 127 -4.62 -9.39 2.58
C ASN A 127 -5.66 -9.81 1.54
N ALA A 128 -5.21 -10.51 0.49
CA ALA A 128 -6.04 -10.91 -0.63
C ALA A 128 -7.10 -11.96 -0.26
N ASP A 129 -6.85 -12.82 0.74
CA ASP A 129 -7.82 -13.84 1.17
C ASP A 129 -8.98 -13.22 1.94
N ARG A 130 -8.67 -12.27 2.84
CA ARG A 130 -9.63 -11.65 3.76
C ARG A 130 -10.26 -10.38 3.19
N GLY A 131 -9.66 -9.79 2.16
CA GLY A 131 -10.11 -8.51 1.58
C GLY A 131 -9.91 -7.34 2.54
N THR A 132 -8.87 -7.43 3.35
CA THR A 132 -8.50 -6.47 4.39
C THR A 132 -7.19 -5.78 4.02
N ILE A 133 -6.91 -4.65 4.68
CA ILE A 133 -5.67 -3.90 4.54
C ILE A 133 -5.12 -3.59 5.94
N LYS A 134 -3.80 -3.61 6.07
CA LYS A 134 -3.11 -3.11 7.25
C LYS A 134 -2.01 -2.14 6.83
N ASP A 135 -1.81 -1.12 7.65
CA ASP A 135 -0.60 -0.31 7.60
C ASP A 135 0.45 -0.99 8.49
N TRP A 136 1.64 -1.19 7.97
CA TRP A 136 2.74 -1.78 8.71
C TRP A 136 3.87 -0.78 8.79
N VAL A 137 3.98 -0.14 9.96
CA VAL A 137 4.88 0.99 10.16
C VAL A 137 6.22 0.47 10.65
N TYR A 138 7.28 0.81 9.91
CA TYR A 138 8.65 0.62 10.34
C TYR A 138 9.15 1.88 11.06
N LEU A 139 9.45 1.72 12.34
CA LEU A 139 10.08 2.76 13.17
C LEU A 139 11.44 2.24 13.67
N ASP A 140 12.27 3.12 14.23
CA ASP A 140 13.58 2.78 14.81
C ASP A 140 13.56 1.59 15.80
N GLU A 141 12.40 1.35 16.44
CA GLU A 141 12.17 0.26 17.39
C GLU A 141 11.71 -1.07 16.73
N GLY A 142 11.66 -1.12 15.40
CA GLY A 142 11.14 -2.22 14.61
C GLY A 142 9.71 -1.98 14.11
N PHE A 143 9.11 -3.05 13.60
CA PHE A 143 7.78 -2.98 12.98
C PHE A 143 6.66 -2.95 14.01
N LYS A 144 5.71 -2.02 13.84
CA LYS A 144 4.46 -1.98 14.60
C LYS A 144 3.30 -2.36 13.68
N ASP A 145 2.63 -3.47 14.01
CA ASP A 145 1.39 -3.87 13.34
C ASP A 145 0.26 -2.90 13.72
N VAL A 146 -0.36 -2.29 12.73
CA VAL A 146 -1.60 -1.53 12.91
C VAL A 146 -2.79 -2.45 12.74
N THR A 147 -3.92 -2.06 13.32
CA THR A 147 -5.20 -2.76 13.20
C THR A 147 -5.56 -3.01 11.73
N GLU A 148 -5.78 -4.27 11.41
CA GLU A 148 -6.28 -4.70 10.11
C GLU A 148 -7.75 -4.30 9.94
N MET A 149 -8.08 -3.73 8.78
CA MET A 149 -9.41 -3.24 8.48
C MET A 149 -9.87 -3.60 7.08
N ASN A 150 -11.14 -3.38 6.77
CA ASN A 150 -11.66 -3.69 5.44
C ASN A 150 -10.98 -2.81 4.36
N ALA A 151 -10.36 -3.44 3.36
CA ALA A 151 -9.57 -2.73 2.36
C ALA A 151 -10.39 -1.74 1.54
N PHE A 152 -11.63 -2.10 1.19
CA PHE A 152 -12.51 -1.22 0.42
C PHE A 152 -12.83 0.07 1.20
N PHE A 153 -13.21 -0.04 2.48
CA PHE A 153 -13.54 1.14 3.28
C PHE A 153 -12.33 2.03 3.52
N PHE A 154 -11.17 1.45 3.78
CA PHE A 154 -9.93 2.20 3.96
C PHE A 154 -9.53 2.96 2.70
N LEU A 155 -9.51 2.31 1.54
CA LEU A 155 -9.14 2.94 0.27
C LEU A 155 -10.15 4.01 -0.16
N ASP A 156 -11.44 3.82 0.12
CA ASP A 156 -12.46 4.84 -0.13
C ASP A 156 -12.32 6.04 0.82
N ALA A 157 -12.00 5.80 2.10
CA ALA A 157 -11.73 6.86 3.06
C ALA A 157 -10.50 7.68 2.66
N MET A 158 -9.39 7.00 2.33
CA MET A 158 -8.17 7.63 1.82
C MET A 158 -8.46 8.48 0.56
N ARG A 159 -9.23 7.97 -0.40
CA ARG A 159 -9.64 8.75 -1.59
C ARG A 159 -10.42 9.99 -1.21
N LYS A 160 -11.40 9.86 -0.31
CA LYS A 160 -12.25 10.99 0.14
C LYS A 160 -11.43 12.06 0.87
N GLU A 161 -10.47 11.63 1.68
CA GLU A 161 -9.54 12.55 2.34
C GLU A 161 -8.73 13.30 1.30
N TYR A 162 -8.10 12.62 0.34
CA TYR A 162 -7.38 13.27 -0.75
C TYR A 162 -8.28 14.21 -1.58
N GLU A 163 -9.53 13.83 -1.85
CA GLU A 163 -10.51 14.67 -2.57
C GLU A 163 -10.91 15.94 -1.81
N ALA A 164 -10.79 15.94 -0.49
CA ALA A 164 -11.07 17.10 0.35
C ALA A 164 -9.90 18.09 0.40
N LEU A 165 -8.71 17.69 -0.06
CA LEU A 165 -7.53 18.55 -0.08
C LEU A 165 -7.54 19.45 -1.30
N GLU A 166 -7.09 20.70 -1.12
CA GLU A 166 -6.88 21.63 -2.23
C GLU A 166 -5.71 21.18 -3.12
N GLU A 167 -4.72 20.51 -2.53
CA GLU A 167 -3.54 19.93 -3.18
C GLU A 167 -3.20 18.58 -2.54
N ILE A 168 -2.61 17.64 -3.29
CA ILE A 168 -2.14 16.36 -2.74
C ILE A 168 -0.83 16.62 -1.97
N PRO A 169 -0.76 16.33 -0.66
CA PRO A 169 0.45 16.55 0.12
C PRO A 169 1.57 15.62 -0.37
N SER A 170 2.77 16.17 -0.50
CA SER A 170 4.00 15.38 -0.60
C SER A 170 4.27 14.74 0.77
N ALA A 171 3.69 13.56 1.00
CA ALA A 171 3.83 12.73 2.19
C ALA A 171 3.51 13.41 3.54
N ASN A 172 2.30 13.16 4.07
CA ASN A 172 1.97 13.17 5.52
C ASN A 172 0.47 12.90 5.70
N ILE A 173 -0.02 11.72 5.29
CA ILE A 173 -1.33 11.23 5.76
C ILE A 173 -1.07 9.98 6.58
N ILE A 174 -0.99 10.18 7.90
CA ILE A 174 -1.21 9.10 8.87
C ILE A 174 -2.72 8.98 9.00
N LEU A 175 -3.27 7.84 8.60
CA LEU A 175 -4.70 7.57 8.62
C LEU A 175 -5.17 7.38 10.06
N ASN A 176 -5.51 8.47 10.73
CA ASN A 176 -6.33 8.42 11.93
C ASN A 176 -7.80 8.29 11.53
N SER A 177 -8.19 7.08 11.17
CA SER A 177 -9.62 6.76 11.13
C SER A 177 -10.05 6.47 12.58
N GLU A 178 -10.54 7.47 13.31
CA GLU A 178 -11.51 7.22 14.39
C GLU A 178 -12.82 6.70 13.77
N VAL A 179 -12.76 5.57 13.06
CA VAL A 179 -13.96 4.82 12.68
C VAL A 179 -14.21 3.89 13.85
N ALA A 180 -14.79 4.43 14.91
CA ALA A 180 -15.36 3.62 15.96
C ALA A 180 -16.34 2.62 15.30
N PRO A 181 -16.22 1.31 15.56
CA PRO A 181 -17.27 0.38 15.17
C PRO A 181 -18.57 0.80 15.88
N PRO A 182 -19.76 0.61 15.28
CA PRO A 182 -21.00 0.94 15.94
C PRO A 182 -21.17 0.02 17.16
N GLY A 183 -20.80 0.51 18.34
CA GLY A 183 -21.02 -0.16 19.63
C GLY A 183 -19.80 -0.57 20.47
N GLY A 184 -18.59 -0.04 20.25
CA GLY A 184 -17.39 -0.41 21.04
C GLY A 184 -16.85 0.73 21.92
N VAL A 185 -16.69 0.45 23.22
CA VAL A 185 -16.14 1.37 24.23
C VAL A 185 -14.69 1.74 23.90
N VAL A 186 -14.38 3.04 23.88
CA VAL A 186 -13.03 3.57 23.75
C VAL A 186 -12.27 3.33 25.05
N SER A 187 -11.28 2.44 25.04
CA SER A 187 -10.28 2.36 26.12
C SER A 187 -8.97 2.95 25.64
N ASN A 188 -8.63 4.10 26.24
CA ASN A 188 -7.34 4.80 26.25
C ASN A 188 -6.15 4.00 25.69
N VAL A 189 -5.69 4.38 24.50
CA VAL A 189 -4.29 4.28 24.11
C VAL A 189 -3.93 5.65 23.55
N GLU A 190 -2.84 6.22 24.06
CA GLU A 190 -2.42 7.61 23.86
C GLU A 190 -2.22 7.93 22.38
N HIS A 191 -3.05 8.85 21.89
CA HIS A 191 -2.97 9.50 20.57
C HIS A 191 -1.62 10.20 20.40
N LEU A 192 -0.68 9.60 19.65
CA LEU A 192 0.46 10.34 19.12
C LEU A 192 -0.03 11.26 17.99
N GLY A 193 -0.05 12.55 18.32
CA GLY A 193 -0.61 13.62 17.50
C GLY A 193 0.20 13.96 16.25
N PHE A 194 -0.54 14.52 15.31
CA PHE A 194 -0.17 15.24 14.09
C PHE A 194 1.20 15.93 14.10
N VAL A 195 1.94 15.75 12.98
CA VAL A 195 2.84 16.79 12.46
C VAL A 195 2.49 17.03 10.99
N ILE A 196 1.73 18.08 10.72
CA ILE A 196 1.63 18.67 9.38
C ILE A 196 2.82 19.64 9.26
N LEU A 197 3.90 19.21 8.60
CA LEU A 197 4.92 20.14 8.14
C LEU A 197 4.45 20.74 6.81
N LEU A 198 3.78 21.90 6.90
CA LEU A 198 3.63 22.79 5.76
C LEU A 198 5.03 23.29 5.38
N THR A 199 5.66 22.74 4.34
CA THR A 199 6.79 23.39 3.70
C THR A 199 6.29 24.71 3.11
N GLN A 200 6.54 25.81 3.82
CA GLN A 200 6.33 27.16 3.31
C GLN A 200 7.42 27.50 2.29
N LYS A 201 6.97 27.79 1.06
CA LYS A 201 7.59 28.60 -0.01
C LYS A 201 8.94 28.19 -0.58
#